data_AF-A0A0G2EGF1-F1
#
_entry.id   AF-A0A0G2EGF1-F1
#
_cell.length_a   1.000
_cell.length_b   1.000
_cell.length_c   1.000
_cell.angle_alpha   90.00
_cell.angle_beta   90.00
_cell.angle_gamma   90.00
#
_symmetry.space_group_name_H-M   'P 1'
#
loop_
_entity.id
_entity.type
_entity.pdbx_description
1 polymer ?
#
loop_
_entity_poly.entity_id
_entity_poly.type
_entity_poly.pdbx_seq_one_letter_code
_entity_poly.pdbx_strand_id
1 'polypeptide(L)'
;MAAKTVRLALISALVGVVAGQNATLCSSAATKTISSRDEANKIGAACPTFTGSISLSDGPLYSDLSFNGVKEITGKLISKDWMTVTADSLERIGDAFENIDSYTTSLDFPKLAYVGAGMIFTESDQYRPGLQHVKMPNLKEVNGDLLVTGNHYFSELQIPNIERINGLFHIEDEHALYNLSLDKLATVGPGGIDFAGTFWDGISLASIKSVYPKFNIIAMSTGNCSEWDALRQPGGALANTEDYYCHGGCKRLYGKECYST
;
A
#
# COMPACT_ATOMS: atom_id res chain seq x y z
N MET A 1 -21.32 -49.66 57.36
CA MET A 1 -21.02 -49.81 55.91
C MET A 1 -21.57 -48.58 55.21
N ALA A 2 -20.71 -47.62 54.86
CA ALA A 2 -21.11 -46.37 54.21
C ALA A 2 -21.01 -46.54 52.69
N ALA A 3 -22.14 -46.39 51.98
CA ALA A 3 -22.18 -46.39 50.53
C ALA A 3 -21.71 -45.02 50.01
N LYS A 4 -20.57 -45.01 49.31
CA LYS A 4 -20.01 -43.82 48.64
C LYS A 4 -20.75 -43.62 47.32
N THR A 5 -21.59 -42.61 47.24
CA THR A 5 -22.26 -42.20 46.00
C THR A 5 -21.27 -41.44 45.13
N VAL A 6 -20.78 -42.08 44.05
CA VAL A 6 -19.98 -41.42 43.01
C VAL A 6 -20.96 -40.75 42.05
N ARG A 7 -21.00 -39.41 42.03
CA ARG A 7 -21.70 -38.66 40.98
C ARG A 7 -20.72 -38.43 39.83
N LEU A 8 -20.96 -39.13 38.72
CA LEU A 8 -20.32 -38.89 37.43
C LEU A 8 -20.63 -37.44 36.99
N ALA A 9 -19.60 -36.60 36.86
CA ALA A 9 -19.72 -35.33 36.17
C ALA A 9 -19.80 -35.62 34.65
N LEU A 10 -20.93 -35.32 34.03
CA LEU A 10 -21.03 -35.24 32.57
C LEU A 10 -20.19 -34.05 32.11
N ILE A 11 -19.01 -34.32 31.56
CA ILE A 11 -18.26 -33.36 30.75
C ILE A 11 -18.97 -33.31 29.39
N SER A 12 -19.89 -32.37 29.23
CA SER A 12 -20.48 -32.06 27.93
C SER A 12 -19.38 -31.47 27.03
N ALA A 13 -19.01 -32.23 26.01
CA ALA A 13 -18.04 -31.86 25.00
C ALA A 13 -18.54 -30.65 24.18
N LEU A 14 -18.00 -29.45 24.42
CA LEU A 14 -18.08 -28.31 23.49
C LEU A 14 -17.08 -28.55 22.34
N VAL A 15 -17.41 -29.44 21.41
CA VAL A 15 -16.60 -29.63 20.18
C VAL A 15 -17.25 -28.96 18.96
N GLY A 16 -18.45 -28.37 19.11
CA GLY A 16 -19.17 -27.71 18.01
C GLY A 16 -19.13 -26.17 17.97
N VAL A 17 -18.65 -25.49 19.03
CA VAL A 17 -18.82 -24.02 19.16
C VAL A 17 -17.60 -23.22 18.67
N VAL A 18 -16.41 -23.81 18.71
CA VAL A 18 -15.16 -23.10 18.35
C VAL A 18 -15.12 -22.77 16.85
N ALA A 19 -15.59 -23.66 15.98
CA ALA A 19 -15.65 -23.42 14.54
C ALA A 19 -16.68 -22.34 14.16
N GLY A 20 -17.82 -22.28 14.86
CA GLY A 20 -18.87 -21.29 14.61
C GLY A 20 -18.53 -19.88 15.10
N GLN A 21 -17.80 -19.76 16.22
CA GLN A 21 -17.35 -18.47 16.75
C GLN A 21 -16.22 -17.85 15.91
N ASN A 22 -15.29 -18.68 15.41
CA ASN A 22 -14.22 -18.20 14.54
C ASN A 22 -14.77 -17.72 13.18
N ALA A 23 -15.82 -18.35 12.64
CA ALA A 23 -16.44 -17.91 11.39
C ALA A 23 -16.99 -16.47 11.49
N THR A 24 -17.61 -16.10 12.62
CA THR A 24 -18.09 -14.72 12.85
C THR A 24 -17.00 -13.72 13.21
N LEU A 25 -15.87 -14.17 13.76
CA LEU A 25 -14.73 -13.29 14.08
C LEU A 25 -13.91 -12.96 12.83
N CYS A 26 -13.72 -13.95 11.96
CA CYS A 26 -12.88 -13.87 10.77
C CYS A 26 -13.67 -13.47 9.51
N SER A 27 -14.89 -12.99 9.66
CA SER A 27 -15.67 -12.47 8.55
C SER A 27 -16.55 -11.30 8.95
N SER A 28 -16.79 -10.38 8.02
CA SER A 28 -17.73 -9.29 8.20
C SER A 28 -18.31 -8.87 6.84
N ALA A 29 -19.64 -8.73 6.78
CA ALA A 29 -20.32 -8.22 5.58
C ALA A 29 -20.14 -6.70 5.41
N ALA A 30 -19.99 -5.97 6.52
CA ALA A 30 -19.60 -4.57 6.54
C ALA A 30 -18.09 -4.44 6.79
N THR A 31 -17.51 -3.24 6.63
CA THR A 31 -16.12 -2.99 7.05
C THR A 31 -15.99 -3.15 8.56
N LYS A 32 -15.08 -4.02 9.00
CA LYS A 32 -14.77 -4.26 10.41
C LYS A 32 -13.78 -3.21 10.90
N THR A 33 -14.22 -2.32 11.78
CA THR A 33 -13.32 -1.40 12.47
C THR A 33 -12.56 -2.12 13.58
N ILE A 34 -11.25 -1.90 13.64
CA ILE A 34 -10.33 -2.35 14.69
C ILE A 34 -9.70 -1.10 15.32
N SER A 35 -10.18 -0.77 16.52
CA SER A 35 -9.76 0.41 17.28
C SER A 35 -8.92 0.08 18.52
N SER A 36 -8.57 -1.21 18.70
CA SER A 36 -7.74 -1.65 19.82
C SER A 36 -6.76 -2.75 19.43
N ARG A 37 -5.61 -2.77 20.12
CA ARG A 37 -4.59 -3.82 19.97
C ARG A 37 -5.11 -5.19 20.38
N ASP A 38 -5.97 -5.25 21.40
CA ASP A 38 -6.54 -6.52 21.88
C ASP A 38 -7.41 -7.18 20.81
N GLU A 39 -8.18 -6.39 20.07
CA GLU A 39 -8.97 -6.89 18.95
C GLU A 39 -8.09 -7.34 17.78
N ALA A 40 -7.09 -6.54 17.41
CA ALA A 40 -6.09 -6.91 16.41
C ALA A 40 -5.41 -8.24 16.75
N ASN A 41 -4.98 -8.42 18.01
CA ASN A 41 -4.35 -9.64 18.49
C ASN A 41 -5.30 -10.85 18.44
N LYS A 42 -6.57 -10.66 18.81
CA LYS A 42 -7.59 -11.73 18.75
C LYS A 42 -7.86 -12.19 17.33
N ILE A 43 -8.04 -11.24 16.41
CA ILE A 43 -8.25 -11.57 14.98
C ILE A 43 -6.99 -12.22 14.42
N GLY A 44 -5.82 -11.64 14.68
CA GLY A 44 -4.53 -12.17 14.25
C GLY A 44 -4.24 -13.60 14.71
N ALA A 45 -4.62 -13.93 15.94
CA ALA A 45 -4.43 -15.28 16.50
C ALA A 45 -5.40 -16.33 15.91
N ALA A 46 -6.58 -15.91 15.45
CA ALA A 46 -7.65 -16.82 15.05
C ALA A 46 -7.86 -16.91 13.54
N CYS A 47 -7.48 -15.87 12.79
CA CYS A 47 -7.92 -15.65 11.41
C CYS A 47 -6.72 -15.60 10.45
N PRO A 48 -6.26 -16.74 9.89
CA PRO A 48 -5.28 -16.70 8.81
C PRO A 48 -5.82 -15.95 7.57
N THR A 49 -7.13 -16.00 7.34
CA THR A 49 -7.84 -15.21 6.35
C THR A 49 -8.99 -14.47 7.02
N PHE A 50 -9.13 -13.18 6.74
CA PHE A 50 -10.30 -12.38 7.10
C PHE A 50 -11.16 -12.13 5.86
N THR A 51 -12.41 -12.59 5.90
CA THR A 51 -13.37 -12.43 4.79
C THR A 51 -14.14 -11.12 4.94
N GLY A 52 -13.91 -10.17 4.04
CA GLY A 52 -14.48 -8.82 4.09
C GLY A 52 -13.41 -7.75 4.25
N SER A 53 -13.85 -6.52 4.53
CA SER A 53 -12.96 -5.35 4.65
C SER A 53 -12.63 -5.04 6.11
N ILE A 54 -11.43 -4.50 6.34
CA ILE A 54 -10.95 -4.06 7.65
C ILE A 54 -10.60 -2.57 7.60
N SER A 55 -11.03 -1.83 8.63
CA SER A 55 -10.54 -0.48 8.92
C SER A 55 -9.76 -0.51 10.23
N LEU A 56 -8.45 -0.28 10.16
CA LEU A 56 -7.61 -0.04 11.31
C LEU A 56 -7.74 1.45 11.63
N SER A 57 -8.71 1.83 12.46
CA SER A 57 -9.07 3.23 12.71
C SER A 57 -9.53 3.46 14.14
N ASP A 58 -9.69 4.73 14.55
CA ASP A 58 -10.12 5.12 15.90
C ASP A 58 -9.20 4.60 17.03
N GLY A 59 -7.93 4.37 16.70
CA GLY A 59 -6.90 4.05 17.68
C GLY A 59 -6.57 5.23 18.61
N PRO A 60 -5.95 4.99 19.77
CA PRO A 60 -5.40 6.07 20.57
C PRO A 60 -4.41 6.91 19.77
N LEU A 61 -4.42 8.23 19.97
CA LEU A 61 -3.48 9.14 19.33
C LEU A 61 -2.02 8.75 19.65
N TYR A 62 -1.13 8.93 18.68
CA TYR A 62 0.31 8.65 18.81
C TYR A 62 0.62 7.22 19.23
N SER A 63 -0.16 6.26 18.71
CA SER A 63 -0.04 4.88 19.13
C SER A 63 0.11 3.95 17.94
N ASP A 64 0.89 2.89 18.14
CA ASP A 64 1.18 1.92 17.09
C ASP A 64 0.23 0.72 17.15
N LEU A 65 -0.04 0.12 16.00
CA LEU A 65 -0.81 -1.11 15.86
C LEU A 65 -0.02 -2.17 15.10
N SER A 66 0.08 -3.37 15.66
CA SER A 66 0.56 -4.55 14.95
C SER A 66 -0.60 -5.49 14.66
N PHE A 67 -0.89 -5.70 13.37
CA PHE A 67 -1.93 -6.58 12.87
C PHE A 67 -1.31 -7.88 12.30
N ASN A 68 -0.72 -8.66 13.21
CA ASN A 68 0.03 -9.87 12.87
C ASN A 68 -0.87 -11.11 12.78
N GLY A 69 -0.39 -12.19 12.15
CA GLY A 69 -1.07 -13.48 12.07
C GLY A 69 -2.09 -13.62 10.93
N VAL A 70 -2.76 -12.53 10.53
CA VAL A 70 -3.59 -12.52 9.31
C VAL A 70 -2.69 -12.55 8.08
N LYS A 71 -2.95 -13.48 7.16
CA LYS A 71 -2.23 -13.63 5.89
C LYS A 71 -2.98 -13.02 4.71
N GLU A 72 -4.31 -13.04 4.77
CA GLU A 72 -5.15 -12.51 3.70
C GLU A 72 -6.33 -11.73 4.26
N ILE A 73 -6.60 -10.57 3.67
CA ILE A 73 -7.87 -9.85 3.80
C ILE A 73 -8.53 -9.94 2.43
N THR A 74 -9.73 -10.53 2.33
CA THR A 74 -10.37 -10.72 1.01
C THR A 74 -10.95 -9.43 0.44
N GLY A 75 -11.22 -8.44 1.30
CA GLY A 75 -11.71 -7.12 0.92
C GLY A 75 -10.65 -6.03 1.07
N LYS A 76 -11.12 -4.82 1.36
CA LYS A 76 -10.31 -3.61 1.49
C LYS A 76 -9.59 -3.55 2.84
N LEU A 77 -8.38 -3.00 2.85
CA LEU A 77 -7.71 -2.56 4.07
C LEU A 77 -7.67 -1.03 4.11
N ILE A 78 -8.13 -0.42 5.20
CA ILE A 78 -7.99 1.00 5.47
C ILE A 78 -7.09 1.16 6.68
N SER A 79 -6.03 1.96 6.59
CA SER A 79 -5.23 2.41 7.74
C SER A 79 -5.55 3.87 8.04
N LYS A 80 -6.03 4.14 9.25
CA LYS A 80 -6.39 5.47 9.71
C LYS A 80 -6.05 5.67 11.19
N ASP A 81 -5.63 6.87 11.58
CA ASP A 81 -5.49 7.34 12.98
C ASP A 81 -4.43 6.67 13.87
N TRP A 82 -3.96 5.46 13.56
CA TRP A 82 -2.78 4.85 14.18
C TRP A 82 -1.52 5.48 13.64
N MET A 83 -0.54 5.79 14.51
CA MET A 83 0.71 6.44 14.10
C MET A 83 1.57 5.52 13.23
N THR A 84 1.79 4.29 13.70
CA THR A 84 2.45 3.22 12.93
C THR A 84 1.52 2.03 12.79
N VAL A 85 1.45 1.44 11.61
CA VAL A 85 0.76 0.16 11.38
C VAL A 85 1.74 -0.86 10.81
N THR A 86 1.88 -2.00 11.48
CA THR A 86 2.69 -3.13 11.00
C THR A 86 1.84 -4.38 10.78
N ALA A 87 2.18 -5.19 9.79
CA ALA A 87 1.56 -6.50 9.56
C ALA A 87 2.56 -7.51 8.99
N ASP A 88 3.26 -8.23 9.88
CA ASP A 88 4.39 -9.10 9.52
C ASP A 88 3.98 -10.41 8.81
N SER A 89 2.68 -10.67 8.74
CA SER A 89 2.12 -11.89 8.17
C SER A 89 1.25 -11.65 6.95
N LEU A 90 0.82 -10.41 6.68
CA LEU A 90 -0.13 -10.13 5.62
C LEU A 90 0.56 -10.27 4.28
N GLU A 91 0.06 -11.18 3.45
CA GLU A 91 0.60 -11.52 2.14
C GLU A 91 -0.30 -10.96 1.01
N ARG A 92 -1.61 -10.83 1.26
CA ARG A 92 -2.59 -10.45 0.23
C ARG A 92 -3.69 -9.53 0.78
N ILE A 93 -3.99 -8.47 0.02
CA ILE A 93 -5.23 -7.69 0.15
C ILE A 93 -6.04 -7.91 -1.12
N GLY A 94 -7.29 -8.36 -0.99
CA GLY A 94 -8.11 -8.78 -2.11
C GLY A 94 -8.75 -7.64 -2.89
N ASP A 95 -8.83 -6.45 -2.29
CA ASP A 95 -9.38 -5.22 -2.87
C ASP A 95 -8.37 -4.07 -2.66
N ALA A 96 -8.82 -2.84 -2.43
CA ALA A 96 -7.96 -1.68 -2.27
C ALA A 96 -7.23 -1.62 -0.91
N PHE A 97 -6.11 -0.88 -0.88
CA PHE A 97 -5.44 -0.47 0.36
C PHE A 97 -5.41 1.07 0.43
N GLU A 98 -6.08 1.63 1.43
CA GLU A 98 -6.26 3.07 1.56
C GLU A 98 -5.63 3.64 2.83
N ASN A 99 -4.93 4.76 2.67
CA ASN A 99 -4.50 5.67 3.73
C ASN A 99 -4.82 7.08 3.27
N ILE A 100 -5.97 7.62 3.67
CA ILE A 100 -6.49 8.90 3.19
C ILE A 100 -6.75 9.81 4.37
N ASP A 101 -6.16 11.02 4.33
CA ASP A 101 -6.25 12.05 5.36
C ASP A 101 -6.01 11.46 6.76
N SER A 102 -4.95 10.67 6.91
CA SER A 102 -4.65 9.89 8.12
C SER A 102 -3.55 10.53 8.96
N TYR A 103 -3.56 10.26 10.27
CA TYR A 103 -2.42 10.53 11.16
C TYR A 103 -1.34 9.42 11.13
N THR A 104 -1.50 8.42 10.28
CA THR A 104 -0.52 7.35 10.08
C THR A 104 0.70 7.88 9.38
N THR A 105 1.86 7.79 10.03
CA THR A 105 3.13 8.21 9.47
C THR A 105 3.93 7.04 8.90
N SER A 106 3.63 5.80 9.31
CA SER A 106 4.40 4.63 8.88
C SER A 106 3.54 3.39 8.64
N LEU A 107 3.77 2.74 7.50
CA LEU A 107 3.19 1.45 7.12
C LEU A 107 4.33 0.45 6.85
N ASP A 108 4.37 -0.67 7.60
CA ASP A 108 5.37 -1.74 7.40
C ASP A 108 4.70 -3.11 7.22
N PHE A 109 4.74 -3.61 5.99
CA PHE A 109 4.04 -4.82 5.54
C PHE A 109 5.03 -5.72 4.80
N PRO A 110 6.00 -6.33 5.51
CA PRO A 110 7.16 -6.97 4.90
C PRO A 110 6.83 -8.18 4.04
N LYS A 111 5.64 -8.78 4.19
CA LYS A 111 5.19 -9.94 3.40
C LYS A 111 4.14 -9.61 2.36
N LEU A 112 3.61 -8.39 2.32
CA LEU A 112 2.54 -8.06 1.40
C LEU A 112 3.08 -8.17 -0.03
N ALA A 113 2.48 -9.05 -0.82
CA ALA A 113 2.93 -9.38 -2.15
C ALA A 113 1.95 -8.91 -3.24
N TYR A 114 0.67 -8.74 -2.88
CA TYR A 114 -0.41 -8.47 -3.82
C TYR A 114 -1.50 -7.58 -3.23
N VAL A 115 -1.96 -6.60 -4.01
CA VAL A 115 -3.18 -5.80 -3.76
C VAL A 115 -4.10 -5.97 -4.96
N GLY A 116 -5.35 -6.37 -4.71
CA GLY A 116 -6.29 -6.82 -5.75
C GLY A 116 -6.98 -5.70 -6.53
N ALA A 117 -6.97 -4.49 -5.99
CA ALA A 117 -7.39 -3.28 -6.67
C ALA A 117 -6.28 -2.22 -6.55
N GLY A 118 -6.63 -0.98 -6.22
CA GLY A 118 -5.67 0.12 -6.07
C GLY A 118 -5.10 0.30 -4.67
N MET A 119 -3.98 1.02 -4.60
CA MET A 119 -3.41 1.56 -3.38
C MET A 119 -3.54 3.09 -3.45
N ILE A 120 -4.16 3.69 -2.43
CA ILE A 120 -4.45 5.13 -2.42
C ILE A 120 -3.90 5.73 -1.13
N PHE A 121 -2.82 6.50 -1.25
CA PHE A 121 -2.15 7.18 -0.16
C PHE A 121 -2.22 8.69 -0.39
N THR A 122 -3.12 9.38 0.29
CA THR A 122 -3.42 10.79 0.01
C THR A 122 -3.57 11.60 1.29
N GLU A 123 -2.96 12.78 1.30
CA GLU A 123 -3.19 13.81 2.32
C GLU A 123 -3.59 15.12 1.64
N SER A 124 -4.74 15.65 2.01
CA SER A 124 -5.28 16.90 1.45
C SER A 124 -4.89 18.14 2.26
N ASP A 125 -4.47 17.97 3.52
CA ASP A 125 -3.98 19.05 4.38
C ASP A 125 -2.45 19.08 4.40
N GLN A 126 -1.88 20.05 3.69
CA GLN A 126 -0.44 20.30 3.62
C GLN A 126 0.27 20.52 4.97
N TYR A 127 -0.48 20.78 6.05
CA TYR A 127 0.07 20.99 7.39
C TYR A 127 0.06 19.74 8.24
N ARG A 128 -0.61 18.67 7.81
CA ARG A 128 -0.58 17.40 8.52
C ARG A 128 0.70 16.63 8.18
N PRO A 129 1.27 15.91 9.14
CA PRO A 129 2.43 15.08 8.87
C PRO A 129 2.17 14.02 7.79
N GLY A 130 0.93 13.55 7.66
CA GLY A 130 0.53 12.52 6.71
C GLY A 130 1.39 11.26 6.78
N LEU A 131 1.40 10.51 5.70
CA LEU A 131 2.25 9.34 5.54
C LEU A 131 3.71 9.76 5.29
N GLN A 132 4.67 9.10 5.95
CA GLN A 132 6.10 9.42 5.83
C GLN A 132 6.91 8.26 5.25
N HIS A 133 6.54 7.03 5.63
CA HIS A 133 7.25 5.81 5.29
C HIS A 133 6.28 4.71 4.87
N VAL A 134 6.55 4.07 3.73
CA VAL A 134 5.89 2.85 3.29
C VAL A 134 6.93 1.79 2.98
N LYS A 135 6.83 0.65 3.67
CA LYS A 135 7.71 -0.50 3.47
C LYS A 135 6.91 -1.73 3.11
N MET A 136 7.05 -2.14 1.85
CA MET A 136 6.43 -3.36 1.32
C MET A 136 7.45 -4.07 0.42
N PRO A 137 8.59 -4.52 0.98
CA PRO A 137 9.69 -5.05 0.20
C PRO A 137 9.33 -6.25 -0.67
N ASN A 138 8.26 -6.99 -0.34
CA ASN A 138 7.81 -8.15 -1.12
C ASN A 138 6.65 -7.86 -2.07
N LEU A 139 6.19 -6.61 -2.17
CA LEU A 139 5.08 -6.24 -3.06
C LEU A 139 5.51 -6.45 -4.50
N LYS A 140 4.76 -7.27 -5.24
CA LYS A 140 5.03 -7.60 -6.64
C LYS A 140 4.01 -7.03 -7.60
N GLU A 141 2.76 -6.93 -7.18
CA GLU A 141 1.67 -6.55 -8.06
C GLU A 141 0.60 -5.73 -7.33
N VAL A 142 0.19 -4.63 -7.97
CA VAL A 142 -1.01 -3.86 -7.64
C VAL A 142 -1.93 -3.98 -8.84
N ASN A 143 -3.09 -4.60 -8.66
CA ASN A 143 -4.04 -4.86 -9.72
C ASN A 143 -5.05 -3.69 -9.91
N GLY A 144 -4.50 -2.48 -9.96
CA GLY A 144 -5.22 -1.22 -10.08
C GLY A 144 -4.23 -0.05 -9.95
N ASP A 145 -4.74 1.13 -9.60
CA ASP A 145 -3.92 2.33 -9.49
C ASP A 145 -3.04 2.30 -8.22
N LEU A 146 -1.83 2.84 -8.31
CA LEU A 146 -1.01 3.20 -7.15
C LEU A 146 -0.90 4.72 -7.13
N LEU A 147 -1.63 5.36 -6.21
CA LEU A 147 -1.71 6.80 -6.07
C LEU A 147 -1.03 7.23 -4.78
N VAL A 148 -0.03 8.09 -4.87
CA VAL A 148 0.64 8.74 -3.74
C VAL A 148 0.56 10.25 -3.98
N THR A 149 -0.17 10.98 -3.15
CA THR A 149 -0.43 12.42 -3.38
C THR A 149 -0.49 13.25 -2.10
N GLY A 150 0.25 14.36 -2.08
CA GLY A 150 0.15 15.39 -1.05
C GLY A 150 0.75 15.01 0.31
N ASN A 151 1.47 13.89 0.42
CA ASN A 151 2.11 13.51 1.67
C ASN A 151 3.44 14.26 1.84
N HIS A 152 3.40 15.54 2.18
CA HIS A 152 4.55 16.44 2.12
C HIS A 152 5.84 15.98 2.85
N TYR A 153 5.71 15.08 3.85
CA TYR A 153 6.83 14.50 4.61
C TYR A 153 7.18 13.05 4.18
N PHE A 154 6.56 12.54 3.13
CA PHE A 154 6.81 11.23 2.55
C PHE A 154 8.22 11.17 1.97
N SER A 155 9.06 10.39 2.63
CA SER A 155 10.49 10.32 2.32
C SER A 155 10.93 8.94 1.85
N GLU A 156 10.08 7.93 2.01
CA GLU A 156 10.43 6.54 1.69
C GLU A 156 9.23 5.76 1.16
N LEU A 157 9.35 5.31 -0.10
CA LEU A 157 8.54 4.26 -0.69
C LEU A 157 9.43 3.06 -1.03
N GLN A 158 9.46 2.06 -0.15
CA GLN A 158 10.27 0.85 -0.32
C GLN A 158 9.43 -0.29 -0.92
N ILE A 159 9.33 -0.31 -2.24
CA ILE A 159 8.69 -1.38 -3.04
C ILE A 159 9.63 -1.98 -4.11
N PRO A 160 10.88 -2.34 -3.77
CA PRO A 160 11.92 -2.73 -4.74
C PRO A 160 11.59 -3.95 -5.60
N ASN A 161 10.60 -4.76 -5.20
CA ASN A 161 10.17 -5.96 -5.92
C ASN A 161 8.89 -5.77 -6.74
N ILE A 162 8.39 -4.54 -6.89
CA ILE A 162 7.21 -4.29 -7.71
C ILE A 162 7.51 -4.65 -9.16
N GLU A 163 6.69 -5.51 -9.75
CA GLU A 163 6.83 -5.98 -11.14
C GLU A 163 5.72 -5.42 -12.03
N ARG A 164 4.50 -5.24 -11.49
CA ARG A 164 3.35 -4.79 -12.27
C ARG A 164 2.45 -3.84 -11.50
N ILE A 165 1.97 -2.82 -12.19
CA ILE A 165 0.85 -1.97 -11.76
C ILE A 165 -0.18 -2.00 -12.89
N ASN A 166 -1.32 -2.64 -12.65
CA ASN A 166 -2.37 -2.80 -13.67
C ASN A 166 -3.35 -1.60 -13.67
N GLY A 167 -2.78 -0.39 -13.66
CA GLY A 167 -3.49 0.87 -13.53
C GLY A 167 -2.57 2.06 -13.80
N LEU A 168 -2.90 3.20 -13.21
CA LEU A 168 -2.07 4.40 -13.14
C LEU A 168 -1.08 4.28 -11.97
N PHE A 169 0.20 4.57 -12.22
CA PHE A 169 1.16 4.85 -11.17
C PHE A 169 1.38 6.36 -11.08
N HIS A 170 0.79 6.97 -10.06
CA HIS A 170 0.77 8.42 -9.86
C HIS A 170 1.50 8.81 -8.57
N ILE A 171 2.44 9.73 -8.68
CA ILE A 171 3.15 10.34 -7.55
C ILE A 171 3.16 11.85 -7.79
N GLU A 172 2.60 12.63 -6.87
CA GLU A 172 2.51 14.08 -6.99
C GLU A 172 2.59 14.74 -5.61
N ASP A 173 3.22 15.92 -5.53
CA ASP A 173 3.32 16.71 -4.31
C ASP A 173 3.97 15.95 -3.12
N GLU A 174 4.99 15.14 -3.42
CA GLU A 174 5.80 14.41 -2.44
C GLU A 174 7.16 15.09 -2.22
N HIS A 175 7.17 16.15 -1.40
CA HIS A 175 8.30 17.08 -1.30
C HIS A 175 9.58 16.48 -0.70
N ALA A 176 9.45 15.45 0.14
CA ALA A 176 10.56 14.80 0.83
C ALA A 176 11.04 13.49 0.17
N LEU A 177 10.40 13.05 -0.91
CA LEU A 177 10.74 11.80 -1.60
C LEU A 177 11.88 12.06 -2.60
N TYR A 178 13.11 11.68 -2.27
CA TYR A 178 14.26 11.93 -3.15
C TYR A 178 14.65 10.73 -4.02
N ASN A 179 14.24 9.53 -3.64
CA ASN A 179 14.61 8.29 -4.31
C ASN A 179 13.39 7.40 -4.55
N LEU A 180 13.32 6.80 -5.75
CA LEU A 180 12.25 5.89 -6.15
C LEU A 180 12.81 4.79 -7.07
N SER A 181 13.39 3.74 -6.48
CA SER A 181 13.92 2.61 -7.26
C SER A 181 12.77 1.71 -7.75
N LEU A 182 12.68 1.57 -9.07
CA LEU A 182 11.66 0.76 -9.77
C LEU A 182 12.31 -0.26 -10.72
N ASP A 183 13.50 -0.75 -10.35
CA ASP A 183 14.35 -1.58 -11.22
C ASP A 183 13.66 -2.84 -11.72
N LYS A 184 12.68 -3.37 -10.98
CA LYS A 184 11.91 -4.58 -11.32
C LYS A 184 10.57 -4.30 -11.99
N LEU A 185 10.15 -3.04 -12.05
CA LEU A 185 8.88 -2.67 -12.64
C LEU A 185 8.90 -2.97 -14.14
N ALA A 186 8.08 -3.93 -14.56
CA ALA A 186 8.05 -4.43 -15.93
C ALA A 186 6.89 -3.83 -16.73
N THR A 187 5.73 -3.63 -16.12
CA THR A 187 4.55 -3.11 -16.82
C THR A 187 3.74 -2.14 -15.98
N VAL A 188 3.29 -1.05 -16.60
CA VAL A 188 2.30 -0.12 -16.03
C VAL A 188 1.20 0.16 -17.06
N GLY A 189 -0.05 -0.15 -16.69
CA GLY A 189 -1.23 0.18 -17.47
C GLY A 189 -2.43 -0.73 -17.21
N PRO A 190 -3.65 -0.31 -17.58
CA PRO A 190 -3.96 0.94 -18.29
C PRO A 190 -3.93 2.15 -17.36
N GLY A 191 -3.26 3.23 -17.77
CA GLY A 191 -3.18 4.49 -17.00
C GLY A 191 -1.81 5.14 -17.12
N GLY A 192 -0.76 4.31 -17.09
CA GLY A 192 0.60 4.73 -17.34
C GLY A 192 1.31 5.28 -16.11
N ILE A 193 2.40 6.00 -16.33
CA ILE A 193 3.20 6.65 -15.28
C ILE A 193 2.93 8.16 -15.30
N ASP A 194 2.70 8.74 -14.13
CA ASP A 194 2.49 10.16 -13.94
C ASP A 194 3.17 10.65 -12.66
N PHE A 195 4.43 11.10 -12.78
CA PHE A 195 5.25 11.52 -11.66
C PHE A 195 5.57 13.02 -11.73
N ALA A 196 5.37 13.71 -10.61
CA ALA A 196 5.81 15.07 -10.35
C ALA A 196 6.43 15.16 -8.95
N GLY A 197 7.70 15.56 -8.84
CA GLY A 197 8.34 15.66 -7.52
C GLY A 197 9.79 16.10 -7.51
N THR A 198 10.52 15.76 -6.45
CA THR A 198 11.92 16.16 -6.25
C THR A 198 12.95 15.11 -6.74
N PHE A 199 12.48 13.93 -7.15
CA PHE A 199 13.28 12.73 -7.42
C PHE A 199 13.61 12.55 -8.92
N TRP A 200 14.90 12.63 -9.27
CA TRP A 200 15.42 12.27 -10.61
C TRP A 200 16.41 11.12 -10.51
N ASP A 201 17.45 11.29 -9.69
CA ASP A 201 18.57 10.34 -9.55
C ASP A 201 18.17 8.97 -8.98
N GLY A 202 16.93 8.84 -8.50
CA GLY A 202 16.38 7.60 -7.98
C GLY A 202 15.54 6.80 -8.97
N ILE A 203 15.07 7.39 -10.08
CA ILE A 203 14.16 6.69 -11.02
C ILE A 203 14.99 5.83 -11.97
N SER A 204 15.02 4.53 -11.71
CA SER A 204 15.55 3.53 -12.64
C SER A 204 14.42 2.61 -13.11
N LEU A 205 14.33 2.45 -14.42
CA LEU A 205 13.30 1.64 -15.11
C LEU A 205 13.96 0.50 -15.90
N ALA A 206 15.05 -0.06 -15.39
CA ALA A 206 15.90 -1.01 -16.12
C ALA A 206 15.15 -2.27 -16.64
N SER A 207 14.09 -2.71 -15.97
CA SER A 207 13.29 -3.87 -16.40
C SER A 207 12.01 -3.52 -17.15
N ILE A 208 11.76 -2.23 -17.44
CA ILE A 208 10.50 -1.81 -18.03
C ILE A 208 10.32 -2.40 -19.43
N LYS A 209 9.14 -2.97 -19.67
CA LYS A 209 8.75 -3.60 -20.94
C LYS A 209 7.63 -2.85 -21.62
N SER A 210 6.72 -2.26 -20.85
CA SER A 210 5.61 -1.50 -21.41
C SER A 210 5.05 -0.49 -20.40
N VAL A 211 4.83 0.73 -20.86
CA VAL A 211 4.02 1.74 -20.16
C VAL A 211 2.98 2.28 -21.14
N TYR A 212 1.70 2.26 -20.76
CA TYR A 212 0.61 2.72 -21.62
C TYR A 212 -0.59 3.26 -20.83
N PRO A 213 -1.28 4.32 -21.31
CA PRO A 213 -0.96 5.11 -22.50
C PRO A 213 0.01 6.27 -22.24
N LYS A 214 0.27 6.60 -20.97
CA LYS A 214 0.98 7.81 -20.58
C LYS A 214 2.31 7.52 -19.90
N PHE A 215 3.33 8.31 -20.21
CA PHE A 215 4.59 8.39 -19.48
C PHE A 215 4.89 9.87 -19.24
N ASN A 216 4.61 10.36 -18.04
CA ASN A 216 4.89 11.72 -17.61
C ASN A 216 5.83 11.70 -16.41
N ILE A 217 7.00 12.31 -16.54
CA ILE A 217 7.94 12.51 -15.42
C ILE A 217 8.40 13.96 -15.41
N ILE A 218 8.14 14.64 -14.30
CA ILE A 218 8.52 16.03 -14.06
C ILE A 218 9.27 16.10 -12.73
N ALA A 219 10.52 16.54 -12.72
CA ALA A 219 11.30 16.63 -11.49
C ALA A 219 12.01 17.96 -11.28
N MET A 220 12.19 18.32 -10.00
CA MET A 220 13.00 19.48 -9.60
C MET A 220 14.49 19.22 -9.69
N SER A 221 14.94 18.00 -9.39
CA SER A 221 16.36 17.63 -9.55
C SER A 221 16.77 17.62 -11.01
N THR A 222 18.04 17.92 -11.26
CA THR A 222 18.60 17.98 -12.60
C THR A 222 18.65 16.61 -13.23
N GLY A 223 18.25 16.52 -14.49
CA GLY A 223 18.34 15.28 -15.24
C GLY A 223 17.97 15.45 -16.71
N ASN A 224 18.15 14.39 -17.50
CA ASN A 224 17.89 14.44 -18.94
C ASN A 224 17.14 13.19 -19.42
N CYS A 225 16.29 13.38 -20.41
CA CYS A 225 15.37 12.36 -20.91
C CYS A 225 16.01 11.30 -21.82
N SER A 226 17.34 11.35 -22.05
CA SER A 226 17.98 10.56 -23.11
C SER A 226 17.76 9.05 -22.96
N GLU A 227 17.77 8.54 -21.73
CA GLU A 227 17.50 7.12 -21.46
C GLU A 227 16.08 6.74 -21.89
N TRP A 228 15.08 7.53 -21.49
CA TRP A 228 13.68 7.23 -21.78
C TRP A 228 13.31 7.55 -23.24
N ASP A 229 13.94 8.55 -23.85
CA ASP A 229 13.82 8.86 -25.27
C ASP A 229 14.30 7.67 -26.13
N ALA A 230 15.36 6.98 -25.69
CA ALA A 230 15.83 5.76 -26.37
C ALA A 230 14.79 4.62 -26.28
N LEU A 231 14.05 4.52 -25.17
CA LEU A 231 12.97 3.53 -25.01
C LEU A 231 11.77 3.77 -25.92
N ARG A 232 11.66 4.93 -26.56
CA ARG A 232 10.60 5.26 -27.53
C ARG A 232 10.86 4.76 -28.94
N GLN A 233 12.11 4.39 -29.25
CA GLN A 233 12.45 3.85 -30.56
C GLN A 233 11.68 2.55 -30.83
N PRO A 234 11.44 2.18 -32.11
CA PRO A 234 10.71 0.95 -32.44
C PRO A 234 11.25 -0.29 -31.71
N GLY A 235 10.36 -1.02 -31.02
CA GLY A 235 10.72 -2.18 -30.21
C GLY A 235 11.16 -1.86 -28.77
N GLY A 236 11.29 -0.58 -28.43
CA GLY A 236 11.52 -0.12 -27.06
C GLY A 236 10.27 -0.14 -26.20
N ALA A 237 10.45 -0.08 -24.88
CA ALA A 237 9.38 -0.24 -23.89
C ALA A 237 8.32 0.88 -23.91
N LEU A 238 8.67 2.06 -24.44
CA LEU A 238 7.78 3.21 -24.57
C LEU A 238 7.35 3.45 -26.03
N ALA A 239 7.62 2.52 -26.94
CA ALA A 239 7.34 2.69 -28.37
C ALA A 239 5.85 2.89 -28.69
N ASN A 240 4.97 2.33 -27.85
CA ASN A 240 3.51 2.43 -28.00
C ASN A 240 2.87 3.39 -26.99
N THR A 241 3.66 4.10 -26.20
CA THR A 241 3.14 5.11 -25.27
C THR A 241 2.63 6.30 -26.09
N GLU A 242 1.35 6.66 -25.90
CA GLU A 242 0.65 7.70 -26.65
C GLU A 242 1.10 9.09 -26.19
N ASP A 243 1.07 9.31 -24.87
CA ASP A 243 1.42 10.57 -24.24
C ASP A 243 2.77 10.44 -23.54
N TYR A 244 3.77 11.18 -24.02
CA TYR A 244 5.10 11.19 -23.41
C TYR A 244 5.52 12.61 -23.09
N TYR A 245 5.85 12.84 -21.82
CA TYR A 245 6.44 14.08 -21.35
C TYR A 245 7.52 13.77 -20.31
N CYS A 246 8.67 14.40 -20.48
CA CYS A 246 9.80 14.24 -19.59
C CYS A 246 10.48 15.59 -19.41
N HIS A 247 10.66 16.01 -18.15
CA HIS A 247 11.28 17.29 -17.82
C HIS A 247 11.98 17.25 -16.45
N GLY A 248 13.29 17.54 -16.41
CA GLY A 248 14.06 17.67 -15.18
C GLY A 248 14.54 19.10 -14.96
N GLY A 249 14.95 19.42 -13.73
CA GLY A 249 15.54 20.72 -13.39
C GLY A 249 14.51 21.85 -13.15
N CYS A 250 13.28 21.52 -12.74
CA CYS A 250 12.32 22.53 -12.32
C CYS A 250 12.80 23.30 -11.08
N LYS A 251 12.71 24.63 -11.08
CA LYS A 251 13.01 25.42 -9.87
C LYS A 251 11.91 25.30 -8.82
N ARG A 252 10.66 25.17 -9.27
CA ARG A 252 9.47 24.95 -8.46
C ARG A 252 8.48 24.07 -9.20
N LEU A 253 7.71 23.31 -8.44
CA LEU A 253 6.54 22.57 -8.90
C LEU A 253 5.30 23.10 -8.17
N TYR A 254 4.21 23.23 -8.90
CA TYR A 254 2.86 23.38 -8.34
C TYR A 254 2.01 22.29 -8.98
N GLY A 255 1.82 21.17 -8.26
CA GLY A 255 1.37 19.92 -8.86
C GLY A 255 2.30 19.52 -10.00
N LYS A 256 1.76 19.43 -11.22
CA LYS A 256 2.49 19.03 -12.44
C LYS A 256 3.11 20.19 -13.22
N GLU A 257 2.97 21.43 -12.75
CA GLU A 257 3.48 22.58 -13.49
C GLU A 257 4.95 22.89 -13.13
N CYS A 258 5.84 22.80 -14.12
CA CYS A 258 7.24 23.13 -13.97
C CYS A 258 7.53 24.61 -14.20
N TYR A 259 8.12 25.26 -13.20
CA TYR A 259 8.54 26.66 -13.30
C TYR A 259 10.07 26.73 -13.34
N SER A 260 10.62 27.28 -14.42
CA SER A 260 12.07 27.38 -14.67
C SER A 260 12.69 28.73 -14.28
N THR A 261 11.87 29.74 -13.94
CA THR A 261 12.31 31.11 -13.64
C THR A 261 12.39 31.40 -12.16
#